data_AF-A0A1J5K2I9-F1
#
_entry.id   AF-A0A1J5K2I9-F1
#
_cell.length_a   1.000
_cell.length_b   1.000
_cell.length_c   1.000
_cell.angle_alpha   90.00
_cell.angle_beta   90.00
_cell.angle_gamma   90.00
#
_symmetry.space_group_name_H-M   'P 1'
#
loop_
_entity.id
_entity.type
_entity.pdbx_description
1 polymer ?
#
loop_
_entity_poly.entity_id
_entity_poly.type
_entity_poly.pdbx_seq_one_letter_code
_entity_poly.pdbx_strand_id
1 'polypeptide(L)'
;MKISLLILTTLFSLNTLAANSKKVFSEVHSNLYLAGETHIHDDIRAEFSEDLQIFEANGGEVLALEMVETNEQQTLNNYLDRRERSEEILYEYLKERWGYNTNSYMEMISKARELGLDLLAVDLPVELKPEEVTVYPVIPDISLVRAAREAHMAKVLCKEDRKTTLIIGSFHILKRFLPAAIKLECFKPSYSFKL
;
A
#
# COMPACT_ATOMS: atom_id res chain seq x y z
N MET A 1 -14.62 9.54 -59.95
CA MET A 1 -13.60 9.23 -58.93
C MET A 1 -14.28 9.18 -57.57
N LYS A 2 -14.40 7.99 -56.95
CA LYS A 2 -14.88 7.84 -55.57
C LYS A 2 -13.65 7.57 -54.71
N ILE A 3 -13.31 8.49 -53.82
CA ILE A 3 -12.27 8.29 -52.79
C ILE A 3 -13.01 7.79 -51.55
N SER A 4 -12.89 6.50 -51.26
CA SER A 4 -13.35 5.92 -50.01
C SER A 4 -12.33 6.23 -48.93
N LEU A 5 -12.72 7.07 -47.96
CA LEU A 5 -11.94 7.34 -46.76
C LEU A 5 -12.18 6.20 -45.75
N LEU A 6 -11.18 5.33 -45.59
CA LEU A 6 -11.19 4.26 -44.59
C LEU A 6 -10.78 4.87 -43.24
N ILE A 7 -11.75 5.15 -42.37
CA ILE A 7 -11.48 5.55 -40.99
C ILE A 7 -11.11 4.29 -40.21
N LEU A 8 -9.81 4.11 -39.98
CA LEU A 8 -9.29 3.08 -39.10
C LEU A 8 -9.52 3.52 -37.65
N THR A 9 -10.71 3.23 -37.11
CA THR A 9 -10.96 3.35 -35.67
C THR A 9 -10.19 2.25 -34.95
N THR A 10 -8.97 2.56 -34.50
CA THR A 10 -8.28 1.78 -33.46
C THR A 10 -9.08 1.93 -32.18
N LEU A 11 -9.96 0.96 -31.94
CA LEU A 11 -10.56 0.69 -30.64
C LEU A 11 -9.42 0.34 -29.68
N PHE A 12 -8.89 1.35 -28.98
CA PHE A 12 -8.14 1.12 -27.76
C PHE A 12 -9.14 0.59 -26.73
N SER A 13 -9.27 -0.73 -26.67
CA SER A 13 -9.86 -1.42 -25.53
C SER A 13 -9.00 -1.11 -24.31
N LEU A 14 -9.45 -0.12 -23.53
CA LEU A 14 -9.04 0.05 -22.13
C LEU A 14 -9.55 -1.17 -21.37
N ASN A 15 -8.81 -2.28 -21.48
CA ASN A 15 -8.91 -3.37 -20.54
C ASN A 15 -8.38 -2.84 -19.21
N THR A 16 -9.27 -2.29 -18.39
CA THR A 16 -9.05 -2.24 -16.94
C THR A 16 -9.16 -3.67 -16.43
N LEU A 17 -8.16 -4.49 -16.79
CA LEU A 17 -7.92 -5.75 -16.10
C LEU A 17 -7.70 -5.36 -14.64
N ALA A 18 -8.47 -5.95 -13.74
CA ALA A 18 -8.02 -6.12 -12.37
C ALA A 18 -6.65 -6.79 -12.47
N ALA A 19 -5.59 -6.00 -12.29
CA ALA A 19 -4.25 -6.51 -12.44
C ALA A 19 -3.91 -7.20 -11.12
N ASN A 20 -4.05 -8.53 -11.10
CA ASN A 20 -3.54 -9.36 -10.01
C ASN A 20 -2.05 -9.00 -9.77
N SER A 21 -1.66 -8.89 -8.50
CA SER A 21 -0.32 -8.47 -8.01
C SER A 21 0.83 -9.12 -8.77
N LYS A 22 0.73 -10.42 -9.05
CA LYS A 22 1.69 -11.19 -9.85
C LYS A 22 2.06 -10.49 -11.16
N LYS A 23 1.04 -10.07 -11.91
CA LYS A 23 1.22 -9.45 -13.23
C LYS A 23 1.88 -8.09 -13.08
N VAL A 24 1.43 -7.30 -12.09
CA VAL A 24 1.99 -5.99 -11.80
C VAL A 24 3.48 -6.10 -11.46
N PHE A 25 3.84 -6.99 -10.54
CA PHE A 25 5.24 -7.16 -10.12
C PHE A 25 6.14 -7.72 -11.22
N SER A 26 5.60 -8.49 -12.16
CA SER A 26 6.37 -9.06 -13.27
C SER A 26 6.54 -8.11 -14.45
N GLU A 27 5.53 -7.28 -14.75
CA GLU A 27 5.47 -6.53 -16.02
C GLU A 27 5.63 -5.01 -15.85
N VAL A 28 5.32 -4.46 -14.67
CA VAL A 28 5.33 -3.02 -14.45
C VAL A 28 6.61 -2.63 -13.72
N HIS A 29 7.41 -1.75 -14.32
CA HIS A 29 8.59 -1.19 -13.69
C HIS A 29 8.23 0.09 -12.91
N SER A 30 8.20 -0.01 -11.59
CA SER A 30 8.03 1.13 -10.67
C SER A 30 8.92 0.92 -9.45
N ASN A 31 9.37 2.02 -8.82
CA ASN A 31 10.04 1.96 -7.51
C ASN A 31 9.02 2.02 -6.35
N LEU A 32 7.78 2.44 -6.62
CA LEU A 32 6.73 2.50 -5.62
C LEU A 32 5.43 1.93 -6.17
N TYR A 33 4.94 0.88 -5.54
CA TYR A 33 3.65 0.27 -5.83
C TYR A 33 2.68 0.53 -4.67
N LEU A 34 1.44 0.87 -5.00
CA LEU A 34 0.37 1.06 -4.03
C LEU A 34 -0.69 -0.02 -4.26
N ALA A 35 -0.64 -1.08 -3.46
CA ALA A 35 -1.51 -2.24 -3.49
C ALA A 35 -2.77 -1.97 -2.66
N GLY A 36 -3.85 -1.61 -3.34
CA GLY A 36 -5.11 -1.23 -2.73
C GLY A 36 -5.96 -2.45 -2.36
N GLU A 37 -6.10 -2.74 -1.06
CA GLU A 37 -6.91 -3.86 -0.55
C GLU A 37 -8.31 -3.42 -0.08
N THR A 38 -9.18 -4.39 0.13
CA THR A 38 -10.29 -4.23 1.09
C THR A 38 -9.94 -5.06 2.31
N HIS A 39 -9.90 -4.45 3.49
CA HIS A 39 -9.36 -5.09 4.71
C HIS A 39 -10.10 -6.35 5.20
N ILE A 40 -11.23 -6.70 4.58
CA ILE A 40 -12.06 -7.86 4.94
C ILE A 40 -11.81 -9.12 4.08
N HIS A 41 -11.05 -9.01 2.99
CA HIS A 41 -10.83 -10.12 2.06
C HIS A 41 -9.45 -10.77 2.31
N ASP A 42 -9.43 -11.75 3.21
CA ASP A 42 -8.21 -12.43 3.64
C ASP A 42 -7.59 -13.30 2.54
N ASP A 43 -8.41 -13.83 1.64
CA ASP A 43 -8.01 -14.63 0.47
C ASP A 43 -7.16 -13.80 -0.51
N ILE A 44 -7.60 -12.58 -0.81
CA ILE A 44 -6.87 -11.63 -1.65
C ILE A 44 -5.52 -11.26 -1.02
N ARG A 45 -5.48 -11.09 0.32
CA ARG A 45 -4.23 -10.82 1.04
C ARG A 45 -3.28 -12.02 1.04
N ALA A 46 -3.81 -13.25 1.12
CA ALA A 46 -3.02 -14.46 1.01
C ALA A 46 -2.41 -14.60 -0.40
N GLU A 47 -3.16 -14.28 -1.47
CA GLU A 47 -2.62 -14.24 -2.83
C GLU A 47 -1.52 -13.17 -2.96
N PHE A 48 -1.74 -11.96 -2.45
CA PHE A 48 -0.74 -10.90 -2.43
C PHE A 48 0.54 -11.31 -1.68
N SER A 49 0.39 -11.99 -0.54
CA SER A 49 1.49 -12.54 0.25
C SER A 49 2.35 -13.51 -0.57
N GLU A 50 1.72 -14.42 -1.33
CA GLU A 50 2.46 -15.33 -2.20
C GLU A 50 3.12 -14.61 -3.39
N ASP A 51 2.51 -13.53 -3.88
CA ASP A 51 3.09 -12.71 -4.96
C ASP A 51 4.27 -11.84 -4.50
N LEU A 52 4.50 -11.67 -3.20
CA LEU A 52 5.69 -10.96 -2.69
C LEU A 52 7.00 -11.63 -3.12
N GLN A 53 7.01 -12.95 -3.37
CA GLN A 53 8.19 -13.63 -3.91
C GLN A 53 8.54 -13.12 -5.32
N ILE A 54 7.54 -12.72 -6.11
CA ILE A 54 7.73 -12.18 -7.45
C ILE A 54 8.21 -10.75 -7.35
N PHE A 55 7.68 -9.99 -6.39
CA PHE A 55 8.17 -8.65 -6.08
C PHE A 55 9.65 -8.67 -5.71
N GLU A 56 10.05 -9.51 -4.75
CA GLU A 56 11.43 -9.71 -4.30
C GLU A 56 12.34 -10.12 -5.46
N ALA A 57 11.96 -11.16 -6.22
CA ALA A 57 12.74 -11.64 -7.36
C ALA A 57 12.93 -10.58 -8.47
N ASN A 58 12.08 -9.55 -8.51
CA ASN A 58 12.20 -8.40 -9.39
C ASN A 58 12.86 -7.19 -8.70
N GLY A 59 13.66 -7.42 -7.66
CA GLY A 59 14.41 -6.40 -6.93
C GLY A 59 13.57 -5.60 -5.93
N GLY A 60 12.43 -6.13 -5.50
CA GLY A 60 11.63 -5.56 -4.42
C GLY A 60 12.35 -5.68 -3.08
N GLU A 61 12.34 -4.62 -2.28
CA GLU A 61 13.16 -4.54 -1.06
C GLU A 61 12.33 -4.25 0.19
N VAL A 62 11.20 -3.56 0.05
CA VAL A 62 10.42 -3.06 1.19
C VAL A 62 8.94 -3.36 1.04
N LEU A 63 8.35 -3.91 2.10
CA LEU A 63 6.90 -3.94 2.32
C LEU A 63 6.52 -2.81 3.29
N ALA A 64 5.83 -1.80 2.78
CA ALA A 64 5.26 -0.73 3.58
C ALA A 64 3.84 -1.10 4.06
N LEU A 65 3.50 -0.68 5.27
CA LEU A 65 2.35 -1.17 6.04
C LEU A 65 1.48 -0.01 6.52
N GLU A 66 0.29 0.17 5.94
CA GLU A 66 -0.70 1.16 6.42
C GLU A 66 -1.13 0.89 7.86
N MET A 67 -1.16 -0.36 8.29
CA MET A 67 -1.62 -0.73 9.63
C MET A 67 -0.65 -0.39 10.77
N VAL A 68 0.52 0.16 10.45
CA VAL A 68 1.54 0.50 11.45
C VAL A 68 1.90 1.97 11.38
N GLU A 69 1.73 2.64 12.52
CA GLU A 69 2.05 4.06 12.70
C GLU A 69 3.57 4.27 12.72
N THR A 70 4.07 5.37 12.16
CA THR A 70 5.53 5.59 12.04
C THR A 70 6.30 5.63 13.36
N ASN A 71 5.65 5.97 14.48
CA ASN A 71 6.24 5.92 15.82
C ASN A 71 6.47 4.46 16.31
N GLU A 72 5.89 3.47 15.62
CA GLU A 72 5.98 2.03 15.91
C GLU A 72 6.94 1.29 14.97
N GLN A 73 7.77 2.02 14.21
CA GLN A 73 8.80 1.41 13.35
C GLN A 73 9.75 0.48 14.13
N GLN A 74 10.03 0.77 15.40
CA GLN A 74 10.87 -0.10 16.24
C GLN A 74 10.23 -1.47 16.49
N THR A 75 8.90 -1.54 16.55
CA THR A 75 8.15 -2.80 16.71
C THR A 75 8.38 -3.70 15.49
N LEU A 76 8.36 -3.13 14.28
CA LEU A 76 8.71 -3.85 13.04
C LEU A 76 10.18 -4.27 13.00
N ASN A 77 11.09 -3.38 13.38
CA ASN A 77 12.53 -3.68 13.39
C ASN A 77 12.85 -4.82 14.37
N ASN A 78 12.26 -4.81 15.56
CA ASN A 78 12.42 -5.90 16.54
C ASN A 78 11.91 -7.24 15.99
N TYR A 79 10.81 -7.21 15.22
CA TYR A 79 10.24 -8.38 14.57
C TYR A 79 11.13 -8.96 13.47
N LEU A 80 11.74 -8.10 12.66
CA LEU A 80 12.75 -8.47 11.66
C LEU A 80 14.00 -9.07 12.32
N ASP A 81 14.47 -8.46 13.41
CA ASP A 81 15.64 -8.89 14.19
C ASP A 81 15.41 -10.19 14.99
N ARG A 82 14.20 -10.76 14.98
CA ARG A 82 13.81 -11.94 15.78
C ARG A 82 14.10 -11.76 17.28
N ARG A 83 13.84 -10.56 17.82
CA ARG A 83 13.97 -10.30 19.25
C ARG A 83 12.99 -11.16 20.04
N GLU A 84 13.32 -11.44 21.28
CA GLU A 84 12.45 -12.22 22.16
C GLU A 84 11.06 -11.56 22.23
N ARG A 85 10.00 -12.37 22.04
CA ARG A 85 8.59 -11.93 22.06
C ARG A 85 8.19 -10.87 21.02
N SER A 86 9.05 -10.53 20.05
CA SER A 86 8.73 -9.47 19.07
C SER A 86 7.50 -9.79 18.21
N GLU A 87 7.28 -11.07 17.90
CA GLU A 87 6.11 -11.55 17.17
C GLU A 87 4.80 -11.37 17.96
N GLU A 88 4.81 -11.71 19.24
CA GLU A 88 3.69 -11.50 20.16
C GLU A 88 3.36 -10.01 20.30
N ILE A 89 4.39 -9.15 20.43
CA ILE A 89 4.22 -7.71 20.56
C ILE A 89 3.61 -7.10 19.29
N LEU A 90 4.13 -7.45 18.11
CA LEU A 90 3.57 -6.98 16.84
C LEU A 90 2.13 -7.49 16.63
N TYR A 91 1.87 -8.75 17.00
CA TYR A 91 0.53 -9.34 16.95
C TYR A 91 -0.48 -8.55 17.80
N GLU A 92 -0.16 -8.32 19.07
CA GLU A 92 -1.06 -7.59 19.98
C GLU A 92 -1.23 -6.13 19.56
N TYR A 93 -0.17 -5.48 19.06
CA TYR A 93 -0.26 -4.15 18.47
C TYR A 93 -1.29 -4.12 17.33
N LEU A 94 -1.16 -5.01 16.34
CA LEU A 94 -2.08 -5.04 15.20
C LEU A 94 -3.51 -5.37 15.64
N LYS A 95 -3.68 -6.29 16.57
CA LYS A 95 -4.99 -6.65 17.12
C LYS A 95 -5.69 -5.49 17.82
N GLU A 96 -4.96 -4.70 18.61
CA GLU A 96 -5.51 -3.54 19.31
C GLU A 96 -5.72 -2.35 18.38
N ARG A 97 -4.75 -2.05 17.51
CA ARG A 97 -4.71 -0.80 16.75
C ARG A 97 -5.36 -0.89 15.38
N TRP A 98 -5.27 -2.03 14.71
CA TRP A 98 -5.78 -2.19 13.35
C TRP A 98 -7.24 -2.64 13.32
N GLY A 99 -7.64 -3.58 14.17
CA GLY A 99 -9.03 -4.02 14.31
C GLY A 99 -9.57 -4.89 13.16
N TYR A 100 -8.72 -5.33 12.23
CA TYR A 100 -9.04 -6.33 11.21
C TYR A 100 -8.39 -7.69 11.53
N ASN A 101 -8.50 -8.69 10.63
CA ASN A 101 -7.99 -10.03 10.88
C ASN A 101 -6.45 -10.07 11.02
N THR A 102 -5.97 -9.90 12.25
CA THR A 102 -4.54 -9.87 12.60
C THR A 102 -3.76 -11.07 12.09
N ASN A 103 -4.34 -12.28 12.14
CA ASN A 103 -3.64 -13.50 11.72
C ASN A 103 -3.22 -13.40 10.24
N SER A 104 -4.12 -12.97 9.36
CA SER A 104 -3.83 -12.87 7.93
C SER A 104 -2.80 -11.78 7.61
N TYR A 105 -2.80 -10.65 8.34
CA TYR A 105 -1.73 -9.66 8.21
C TYR A 105 -0.39 -10.20 8.72
N MET A 106 -0.39 -10.94 9.83
CA MET A 106 0.82 -11.54 10.38
C MET A 106 1.39 -12.63 9.46
N GLU A 107 0.56 -13.40 8.76
CA GLU A 107 1.00 -14.34 7.73
C GLU A 107 1.74 -13.62 6.59
N MET A 108 1.15 -12.54 6.05
CA MET A 108 1.79 -11.71 5.01
C MET A 108 3.09 -11.05 5.49
N ILE A 109 3.09 -10.49 6.70
CA ILE A 109 4.28 -9.86 7.30
C ILE A 109 5.38 -10.92 7.54
N SER A 110 5.00 -12.13 7.98
CA SER A 110 5.94 -13.24 8.15
C SER A 110 6.56 -13.66 6.82
N LYS A 111 5.74 -13.77 5.77
CA LYS A 111 6.22 -14.07 4.41
C LYS A 111 7.21 -13.00 3.91
N ALA A 112 6.91 -11.72 4.13
CA ALA A 112 7.84 -10.64 3.78
C ALA A 112 9.19 -10.76 4.51
N ARG A 113 9.16 -11.06 5.82
CA ARG A 113 10.38 -11.33 6.62
C ARG A 113 11.16 -12.54 6.11
N GLU A 114 10.46 -13.63 5.75
CA GLU A 114 11.08 -14.85 5.20
C GLU A 114 11.79 -14.59 3.86
N LEU A 115 11.21 -13.71 3.03
CA LEU A 115 11.79 -13.24 1.77
C LEU A 115 12.92 -12.22 1.96
N GLY A 116 13.18 -11.77 3.19
CA GLY A 116 14.21 -10.76 3.47
C GLY A 116 13.81 -9.33 3.09
N LEU A 117 12.51 -9.07 2.92
CA LEU A 117 12.01 -7.71 2.74
C LEU A 117 12.07 -6.94 4.06
N ASP A 118 12.49 -5.69 3.98
CA ASP A 118 12.35 -4.76 5.10
C ASP A 118 10.88 -4.35 5.27
N LEU A 119 10.51 -3.96 6.49
CA LEU A 119 9.17 -3.53 6.85
C LEU A 119 9.18 -2.04 7.17
N LEU A 120 8.25 -1.28 6.59
CA LEU A 120 8.14 0.16 6.77
C LEU A 120 6.75 0.53 7.32
N ALA A 121 6.73 1.11 8.51
CA ALA A 121 5.53 1.74 9.07
C ALA A 121 5.30 3.08 8.35
N VAL A 122 4.08 3.34 7.91
CA VAL A 122 3.78 4.56 7.13
C VAL A 122 2.63 5.39 7.68
N ASP A 123 1.79 4.87 8.58
CA ASP A 123 0.62 5.62 9.03
C ASP A 123 0.98 6.76 9.97
N LEU A 124 0.11 7.76 10.00
CA LEU A 124 0.19 8.87 10.92
C LEU A 124 -0.11 8.37 12.35
N PRO A 125 0.77 8.66 13.33
CA PRO A 125 0.49 8.39 14.73
C PRO A 125 -0.85 8.98 15.19
N VAL A 126 -1.60 8.23 15.99
CA VAL A 126 -2.96 8.63 16.40
C VAL A 126 -3.01 9.95 17.13
N GLU A 127 -2.00 10.26 17.93
CA GLU A 127 -1.85 11.49 18.68
C GLU A 127 -1.66 12.73 17.78
N LEU A 128 -1.31 12.52 16.51
CA LEU A 128 -1.16 13.57 15.50
C LEU A 128 -2.36 13.68 14.56
N LYS A 129 -3.36 12.79 14.67
CA LYS A 129 -4.56 12.83 13.82
C LYS A 129 -5.40 14.06 14.21
N PRO A 130 -5.78 14.91 13.23
CA PRO A 130 -6.65 16.05 13.52
C PRO A 130 -8.06 15.58 13.90
N GLU A 131 -8.83 16.44 14.55
CA GLU A 131 -10.26 16.21 14.72
C GLU A 131 -10.98 16.31 13.37
N GLU A 132 -12.02 15.49 13.16
CA GLU A 132 -12.84 15.59 11.96
C GLU A 132 -13.73 16.84 12.00
N VAL A 133 -14.00 17.39 10.82
CA VAL A 133 -14.78 18.64 10.67
C VAL A 133 -16.29 18.42 10.53
N THR A 134 -16.75 17.17 10.41
CA THR A 134 -18.18 16.86 10.19
C THR A 134 -18.68 15.67 11.01
N VAL A 135 -20.01 15.61 11.21
CA VAL A 135 -20.68 14.47 11.83
C VAL A 135 -20.67 13.26 10.88
N TYR A 136 -20.47 12.07 11.45
CA TYR A 136 -20.36 10.81 10.72
C TYR A 136 -21.62 10.44 9.90
N PRO A 137 -21.48 9.86 8.70
CA PRO A 137 -20.24 9.50 8.01
C PRO A 137 -19.57 10.68 7.30
N VAL A 138 -18.26 10.82 7.45
CA VAL A 138 -17.46 11.86 6.79
C VAL A 138 -17.24 11.48 5.34
N ILE A 139 -17.61 12.37 4.41
CA ILE A 139 -17.31 12.17 2.99
C ILE A 139 -15.78 12.22 2.83
N PRO A 140 -15.15 11.24 2.18
CA PRO A 140 -13.69 11.19 2.19
C PRO A 140 -13.01 12.44 1.63
N ASP A 141 -13.60 13.07 0.61
CA ASP A 141 -13.04 14.28 -0.01
C ASP A 141 -12.90 15.46 0.98
N ILE A 142 -13.62 15.44 2.11
CA ILE A 142 -13.55 16.47 3.16
C ILE A 142 -12.93 15.97 4.48
N SER A 143 -12.55 14.68 4.57
CA SER A 143 -11.95 14.12 5.79
C SER A 143 -10.56 14.71 6.04
N LEU A 144 -10.41 15.39 7.17
CA LEU A 144 -9.11 15.94 7.58
C LEU A 144 -8.17 14.84 8.03
N VAL A 145 -8.70 13.80 8.70
CA VAL A 145 -7.89 12.66 9.14
C VAL A 145 -7.27 11.97 7.94
N ARG A 146 -8.06 11.66 6.91
CA ARG A 146 -7.56 11.04 5.68
C ARG A 146 -6.48 11.90 5.02
N ALA A 147 -6.74 13.19 4.84
CA ALA A 147 -5.78 14.09 4.21
C ALA A 147 -4.46 14.18 4.99
N ALA A 148 -4.52 14.21 6.33
CA ALA A 148 -3.35 14.20 7.19
C ALA A 148 -2.56 12.88 7.10
N ARG A 149 -3.25 11.73 7.11
CA ARG A 149 -2.64 10.41 6.92
C ARG A 149 -1.91 10.32 5.58
N GLU A 150 -2.55 10.75 4.50
CA GLU A 150 -1.97 10.71 3.14
C GLU A 150 -0.77 11.66 2.99
N ALA A 151 -0.85 12.87 3.56
CA ALA A 151 0.28 13.80 3.56
C ALA A 151 1.47 13.25 4.36
N HIS A 152 1.21 12.55 5.47
CA HIS A 152 2.23 11.90 6.27
C HIS A 152 2.86 10.71 5.55
N MET A 153 2.04 9.78 5.04
CA MET A 153 2.50 8.65 4.22
C MET A 153 3.35 9.13 3.03
N ALA A 154 2.94 10.21 2.36
CA ALA A 154 3.71 10.80 1.27
C ALA A 154 5.12 11.21 1.72
N LYS A 155 5.27 11.89 2.86
CA LYS A 155 6.58 12.28 3.42
C LYS A 155 7.47 11.09 3.73
N VAL A 156 6.89 10.00 4.24
CA VAL A 156 7.63 8.76 4.55
C VAL A 156 8.10 8.10 3.25
N LEU A 157 7.19 7.87 2.30
CA LEU A 157 7.46 7.20 1.03
C LEU A 157 8.37 8.00 0.08
N CYS A 158 8.41 9.32 0.22
CA CYS A 158 9.32 10.21 -0.51
C CYS A 158 10.76 10.15 -0.02
N LYS A 159 11.02 9.63 1.19
CA LYS A 159 12.37 9.41 1.73
C LYS A 159 12.89 8.00 1.49
N GLU A 160 12.02 7.09 1.07
CA GLU A 160 12.37 5.72 0.75
C GLU A 160 12.73 5.65 -0.73
N ASP A 161 13.99 5.35 -1.06
CA ASP A 161 14.45 5.27 -2.46
C ASP A 161 14.42 3.83 -3.01
N ARG A 162 14.33 2.84 -2.12
CA ARG A 162 14.29 1.43 -2.47
C ARG A 162 12.99 1.06 -3.16
N LYS A 163 12.99 -0.10 -3.84
CA LYS A 163 11.78 -0.61 -4.47
C LYS A 163 10.79 -1.07 -3.40
N THR A 164 9.68 -0.36 -3.28
CA THR A 164 8.68 -0.54 -2.20
C THR A 164 7.31 -0.91 -2.76
N THR A 165 6.64 -1.86 -2.11
CA THR A 165 5.20 -2.07 -2.25
C THR A 165 4.50 -1.70 -0.94
N LEU A 166 3.46 -0.88 -1.01
CA LEU A 166 2.63 -0.51 0.13
C LEU A 166 1.30 -1.24 0.03
N ILE A 167 0.94 -2.02 1.05
CA ILE A 167 -0.44 -2.48 1.23
C ILE A 167 -1.25 -1.42 1.97
N ILE A 168 -2.37 -1.01 1.39
CA ILE A 168 -3.19 0.10 1.88
C ILE A 168 -4.64 -0.09 1.46
N GLY A 169 -5.59 0.51 2.19
CA GLY A 169 -6.99 0.55 1.81
C GLY A 169 -7.17 1.10 0.39
N SER A 170 -7.93 0.38 -0.43
CA SER A 170 -8.16 0.65 -1.87
C SER A 170 -8.72 2.03 -2.17
N PHE A 171 -9.27 2.69 -1.16
CA PHE A 171 -9.68 4.08 -1.28
C PHE A 171 -8.47 5.00 -1.48
N HIS A 172 -7.39 4.84 -0.72
CA HIS A 172 -6.23 5.74 -0.73
C HIS A 172 -5.45 5.73 -2.05
N ILE A 173 -5.55 4.66 -2.84
CA ILE A 173 -4.82 4.52 -4.09
C ILE A 173 -5.43 5.28 -5.27
N LEU A 174 -6.62 5.90 -5.10
CA LEU A 174 -7.22 6.71 -6.16
C LEU A 174 -6.34 7.93 -6.45
N LYS A 175 -6.21 8.29 -7.73
CA LYS A 175 -5.27 9.32 -8.22
C LYS A 175 -5.29 10.65 -7.45
N ARG A 176 -6.44 11.04 -6.91
CA ARG A 176 -6.65 12.31 -6.18
C ARG A 176 -6.23 12.28 -4.71
N PHE A 177 -5.75 11.14 -4.20
CA PHE A 177 -5.46 10.89 -2.79
C PHE A 177 -3.97 10.68 -2.57
N LEU A 178 -3.52 9.53 -2.03
CA LEU A 178 -2.12 9.28 -1.75
C LEU A 178 -1.20 9.50 -2.97
N PRO A 179 -1.55 9.06 -4.20
CA PRO A 179 -0.75 9.39 -5.40
C PRO A 179 -0.59 10.90 -5.65
N ALA A 180 -1.63 11.70 -5.40
CA ALA A 180 -1.55 13.15 -5.53
C ALA A 180 -0.68 13.76 -4.43
N ALA A 181 -0.78 13.26 -3.19
CA ALA A 181 0.04 13.69 -2.06
C ALA A 181 1.53 13.41 -2.30
N ILE A 182 1.88 12.20 -2.76
CA ILE A 182 3.27 11.84 -3.12
C ILE A 182 3.79 12.74 -4.24
N LYS A 183 2.98 12.96 -5.29
CA LYS A 183 3.35 13.84 -6.40
C LYS A 183 3.60 15.28 -5.93
N LEU A 184 2.78 15.78 -5.01
CA LEU A 184 2.93 17.12 -4.44
C LEU A 184 4.18 17.23 -3.55
N GLU A 185 4.47 16.20 -2.76
CA GLU A 185 5.60 16.18 -1.82
C GLU A 185 6.95 16.07 -2.53
N CYS A 186 7.09 15.16 -3.50
CA CYS A 186 8.40 14.88 -4.10
C CYS A 186 8.39 14.52 -5.59
N PHE A 187 7.26 14.64 -6.29
CA PHE A 187 7.11 14.26 -7.71
C PHE A 187 7.46 12.79 -8.04
N LYS A 188 7.62 11.94 -7.03
CA LYS A 188 7.94 10.52 -7.20
C LYS A 188 6.79 9.80 -7.90
N PRO A 189 7.04 9.07 -9.00
CA PRO A 189 6.01 8.28 -9.64
C PRO A 189 5.62 7.09 -8.75
N SER A 190 4.33 6.77 -8.70
CA SER A 190 3.80 5.58 -8.03
C SER A 190 2.87 4.83 -8.99
N TYR A 191 2.86 3.50 -8.89
CA TYR A 191 1.92 2.66 -9.63
C TYR A 191 0.85 2.09 -8.70
N SER A 192 -0.41 2.52 -8.89
CA SER A 192 -1.56 2.04 -8.11
C SER A 192 -2.24 0.87 -8.79
N PHE A 193 -2.56 -0.17 -8.04
CA PHE A 193 -3.38 -1.29 -8.50
C PHE A 193 -4.24 -1.83 -7.36
N LYS A 194 -5.42 -2.36 -7.71
CA LYS A 194 -6.29 -3.01 -6.74
C LYS A 194 -5.91 -4.48 -6.63
N LEU A 195 -5.92 -4.98 -5.40
CA LEU A 195 -5.92 -6.41 -5.12
C LEU A 195 -7.33 -6.98 -5.32
#